data_AF-A0A2R7ULC3-F1
#
_entry.id   AF-A0A2R7ULC3-F1
#
_cell.length_a   1.000
_cell.length_b   1.000
_cell.length_c   1.000
_cell.angle_alpha   90.00
_cell.angle_beta   90.00
_cell.angle_gamma   90.00
#
_symmetry.space_group_name_H-M   'P 1'
#
loop_
_entity.id
_entity.type
_entity.pdbx_description
1 polymer ?
#
loop_
_entity_poly.entity_id
_entity_poly.type
_entity_poly.pdbx_seq_one_letter_code
_entity_poly.pdbx_strand_id
1 'polypeptide(L)'
;MKRGLILLLWLCSLGAQAAADSLRIKQLQRCGDLLGDGQQQWCLRAEGLGAQLPTVWLGDARLPTADFERHGDRLTLKLAEQALRSAPLWLEDGERTSNPVWLTRQRSHVVAAGPDEVAKNMDGLTTYVDLVSLLIEEKHDGYGEARRIAAKYGAQVVGAIPPLNVYQLRLPVGDLVQRDAMILRMGSEVSVDAVIVEESAPERGEEGSGRDAQAIDQADEWAANRFMDALYYYQRRIAASSLPVQPVRVGVIEREVDFDAPGFSHYRGRCEQAQTCLYARDDDRPGSHGSHVAGILANQDEGFLPRLGKHSPGFEVIVERNSDAGITANIAASVNLVEDGVRVLNWSWGIHRVGARDVKGDEVDSLVRSGLAMSGYEELLEEFFLWLRAEHPDVVVVNSAGNGASWSGTDEYRLPSSFITEQLLVVGGHQRSDKSVAVEHPGHVRKRHSSNIDMRVDISAAACIRPGAGAAHCGTSYATPLVTATVATMLSINPALTPEQVRMLLRRSALTLGAEQDFEAMDAEDLTAPILPSERGGQLNHPDLGRSARLDMQRALDLAVQSRERVR
;
A
#
# COMPACT_ATOMS: atom_id res chain seq x y z
N MET A 1 47.03 35.20 25.24
CA MET A 1 46.07 34.44 24.39
C MET A 1 45.18 33.53 25.23
N LYS A 2 44.39 34.07 26.18
CA LYS A 2 43.51 33.30 27.08
C LYS A 2 42.05 33.77 27.09
N ARG A 3 41.63 34.56 26.08
CA ARG A 3 40.25 35.07 25.96
C ARG A 3 39.50 34.58 24.71
N GLY A 4 40.14 33.83 23.81
CA GLY A 4 39.52 33.32 22.58
C GLY A 4 38.87 31.94 22.69
N LEU A 5 39.17 31.17 23.74
CA LEU A 5 38.72 29.78 23.85
C LEU A 5 37.32 29.62 24.48
N ILE A 6 36.84 30.63 25.22
CA ILE A 6 35.54 30.55 25.92
C ILE A 6 34.37 30.89 24.98
N LEU A 7 34.60 31.69 23.92
CA LEU A 7 33.53 32.03 22.96
C LEU A 7 33.22 30.87 21.99
N LEU A 8 34.20 30.02 21.67
CA LEU A 8 33.98 28.86 20.78
C LEU A 8 33.21 27.72 21.46
N LEU A 9 33.29 27.60 22.79
CA LEU A 9 32.58 26.57 23.56
C LEU A 9 31.09 26.91 23.78
N TRP A 10 30.66 28.16 23.57
CA TRP A 10 29.26 28.57 23.66
C TRP A 10 28.51 28.45 22.32
N LEU A 11 29.23 28.46 21.19
CA LEU A 11 28.64 28.26 19.86
C LEU A 11 28.44 26.78 19.51
N CYS A 12 29.19 25.86 20.14
CA CYS A 12 29.00 24.42 19.95
C CYS A 12 27.88 23.81 20.81
N SER A 13 27.37 24.52 21.81
CA SER A 13 26.24 24.06 22.64
C SER A 13 24.87 24.43 22.08
N LEU A 14 24.79 25.34 21.10
CA LEU A 14 23.54 25.68 20.40
C LEU A 14 23.18 24.68 19.29
N GLY A 15 24.14 23.87 18.83
CA GLY A 15 23.91 22.85 17.81
C GLY A 15 23.32 21.53 18.33
N ALA A 16 23.34 21.31 19.66
CA ALA A 16 22.81 20.09 20.28
C ALA A 16 21.38 20.24 20.84
N GLN A 17 20.82 21.45 20.82
CA GLN A 17 19.44 21.71 21.26
C GLN A 17 18.42 21.72 20.13
N ALA A 18 18.86 21.76 18.86
CA ALA A 18 17.96 21.72 17.70
C ALA A 18 17.46 20.31 17.34
N ALA A 19 17.97 19.25 18.01
CA ALA A 19 17.47 17.88 17.85
C ALA A 19 16.35 17.52 18.87
N ALA A 20 15.99 18.44 19.78
CA ALA A 20 15.08 18.18 20.89
C ALA A 20 13.60 18.58 20.62
N ASP A 21 13.28 19.07 19.42
CA ASP A 21 11.99 19.72 19.12
C ASP A 21 10.94 18.81 18.45
N SER A 22 11.29 17.61 17.99
CA SER A 22 10.37 16.72 17.28
C SER A 22 9.95 15.50 18.11
N LEU A 23 8.69 15.50 18.56
CA LEU A 23 8.05 14.29 19.09
C LEU A 23 7.60 13.41 17.90
N ARG A 24 8.00 12.14 17.85
CA ARG A 24 7.66 11.22 16.73
C ARG A 24 7.30 9.83 17.21
N ILE A 25 6.24 9.25 16.66
CA ILE A 25 5.97 7.81 16.80
C ILE A 25 6.71 7.08 15.69
N LYS A 26 7.77 6.37 16.07
CA LYS A 26 8.63 5.59 15.16
C LYS A 26 8.10 4.16 14.98
N GLN A 27 7.50 3.59 16.03
CA GLN A 27 6.98 2.23 15.99
C GLN A 27 5.67 2.13 16.74
N LEU A 28 4.78 1.30 16.23
CA LEU A 28 3.55 0.86 16.89
C LEU A 28 3.28 -0.57 16.44
N GLN A 29 3.23 -1.52 17.37
CA GLN A 29 2.96 -2.93 17.07
C GLN A 29 2.17 -3.58 18.19
N ARG A 30 1.39 -4.62 17.89
CA ARG A 30 0.81 -5.47 18.93
C ARG A 30 1.94 -6.21 19.65
N CYS A 31 1.76 -6.39 20.95
CA CYS A 31 2.69 -7.15 21.78
C CYS A 31 1.93 -7.88 22.88
N GLY A 32 2.65 -8.64 23.72
CA GLY A 32 2.01 -9.49 24.73
C GLY A 32 1.28 -10.67 24.10
N ASP A 33 0.08 -10.98 24.60
CA ASP A 33 -0.75 -12.05 24.06
C ASP A 33 -1.45 -11.58 22.77
N LEU A 34 -0.93 -12.02 21.63
CA LEU A 34 -1.45 -11.68 20.30
C LEU A 34 -2.74 -12.45 19.97
N LEU A 35 -2.97 -13.59 20.61
CA LEU A 35 -4.05 -14.54 20.30
C LEU A 35 -5.19 -14.48 21.31
N GLY A 36 -4.96 -13.89 22.48
CA GLY A 36 -5.97 -13.76 23.52
C GLY A 36 -7.09 -12.78 23.16
N ASP A 37 -8.31 -13.14 23.55
CA ASP A 37 -9.51 -12.30 23.44
C ASP A 37 -9.59 -11.18 24.51
N GLY A 38 -8.61 -11.10 25.40
CA GLY A 38 -8.60 -10.18 26.53
C GLY A 38 -8.14 -8.76 26.20
N GLN A 39 -7.43 -8.16 27.14
CA GLN A 39 -6.88 -6.81 27.00
C GLN A 39 -5.77 -6.81 25.93
N GLN A 40 -5.96 -6.01 24.86
CA GLN A 40 -4.96 -5.87 23.82
C GLN A 40 -3.78 -5.05 24.32
N GLN A 41 -2.56 -5.53 24.08
CA GLN A 41 -1.36 -4.77 24.37
C GLN A 41 -0.72 -4.25 23.08
N TRP A 42 -0.29 -2.99 23.13
CA TRP A 42 0.39 -2.31 22.04
C TRP A 42 1.69 -1.71 22.55
N CYS A 43 2.77 -2.00 21.85
CA CYS A 43 4.09 -1.49 22.13
C CYS A 43 4.40 -0.39 21.14
N LEU A 44 4.60 0.81 21.67
CA LEU A 44 4.89 2.02 20.92
C LEU A 44 6.30 2.49 21.28
N ARG A 45 7.09 2.87 20.27
CA ARG A 45 8.36 3.59 20.45
C ARG A 45 8.22 4.99 19.89
N ALA A 46 8.57 5.99 20.70
CA ALA A 46 8.57 7.38 20.29
C ALA A 46 9.88 8.09 20.58
N GLU A 47 10.32 8.89 19.62
CA GLU A 47 11.45 9.79 19.75
C GLU A 47 10.98 11.16 20.27
N GLY A 48 11.88 11.88 20.97
CA GLY A 48 11.61 13.24 21.45
C GLY A 48 10.77 13.32 22.74
N LEU A 49 10.40 12.19 23.35
CA LEU A 49 9.70 12.16 24.64
C LEU A 49 10.54 12.82 25.75
N GLY A 50 9.99 13.85 26.37
CA GLY A 50 10.55 14.56 27.52
C GLY A 50 10.45 13.76 28.82
N ALA A 51 10.83 14.35 29.96
CA ALA A 51 10.83 13.65 31.24
C ALA A 51 9.43 13.40 31.84
N GLN A 52 8.43 14.16 31.40
CA GLN A 52 7.05 14.06 31.91
C GLN A 52 6.28 12.95 31.18
N LEU A 53 5.28 12.38 31.84
CA LEU A 53 4.42 11.38 31.20
C LEU A 53 3.61 12.07 30.09
N PRO A 54 3.67 11.58 28.83
CA PRO A 54 2.93 12.19 27.73
C PRO A 54 1.43 11.98 27.88
N THR A 55 0.64 12.83 27.25
CA THR A 55 -0.77 12.53 27.00
C THR A 55 -0.85 11.61 25.78
N VAL A 56 -1.54 10.48 25.92
CA VAL A 56 -1.80 9.55 24.81
C VAL A 56 -3.26 9.72 24.39
N TRP A 57 -3.47 10.00 23.11
CA TRP A 57 -4.79 10.15 22.51
C TRP A 57 -5.10 8.93 21.64
N LEU A 58 -6.36 8.45 21.70
CA LEU A 58 -6.91 7.47 20.78
C LEU A 58 -8.27 7.99 20.27
N GLY A 59 -8.30 8.43 19.01
CA GLY A 59 -9.38 9.23 18.46
C GLY A 59 -9.53 10.54 19.23
N ASP A 60 -10.75 10.82 19.68
CA ASP A 60 -11.07 11.98 20.51
C ASP A 60 -10.87 11.72 22.02
N ALA A 61 -10.48 10.50 22.41
CA ALA A 61 -10.36 10.11 23.80
C ALA A 61 -8.91 10.20 24.31
N ARG A 62 -8.72 10.83 25.46
CA ARG A 62 -7.47 10.75 26.22
C ARG A 62 -7.41 9.42 26.96
N LEU A 63 -6.37 8.63 26.74
CA LEU A 63 -6.16 7.39 27.49
C LEU A 63 -5.81 7.71 28.94
N PRO A 64 -6.47 7.05 29.92
CA PRO A 64 -6.07 7.10 31.32
C PRO A 64 -4.62 6.68 31.51
N THR A 65 -3.92 7.30 32.47
CA THR A 65 -2.52 6.94 32.78
C THR A 65 -2.37 5.53 33.35
N ALA A 66 -3.46 4.90 33.80
CA ALA A 66 -3.46 3.50 34.22
C ALA A 66 -3.47 2.52 33.03
N ASP A 67 -3.86 2.99 31.84
CA ASP A 67 -3.98 2.18 30.64
C ASP A 67 -2.70 2.17 29.80
N PHE A 68 -1.62 2.77 30.30
CA PHE A 68 -0.31 2.64 29.68
C PHE A 68 0.84 2.78 30.67
N GLU A 69 1.94 2.11 30.35
CA GLU A 69 3.18 2.18 31.11
C GLU A 69 4.28 2.77 30.23
N ARG A 70 5.15 3.59 30.83
CA ARG A 70 6.29 4.19 30.14
C ARG A 70 7.60 3.61 30.65
N HIS A 71 8.48 3.24 29.71
CA HIS A 71 9.85 2.87 29.97
C HIS A 71 10.79 3.57 28.98
N GLY A 72 11.36 4.70 29.38
CA GLY A 72 12.23 5.50 28.51
C GLY A 72 11.47 6.11 27.33
N ASP A 73 11.84 5.72 26.12
CA ASP A 73 11.25 6.08 24.83
C ASP A 73 10.08 5.15 24.42
N ARG A 74 9.75 4.15 25.26
CA ARG A 74 8.71 3.15 24.98
C ARG A 74 7.47 3.36 25.83
N LEU A 75 6.32 3.13 25.22
CA LEU A 75 5.00 3.09 25.85
C LEU A 75 4.36 1.73 25.58
N THR A 76 3.87 1.07 26.63
CA THR A 76 3.06 -0.14 26.51
C THR A 76 1.63 0.22 26.85
N LEU A 77 0.77 0.26 25.84
CA LEU A 77 -0.66 0.55 25.99
C LEU A 77 -1.41 -0.74 26.29
N LYS A 78 -2.37 -0.67 27.21
CA LYS A 78 -3.18 -1.78 27.68
C LYS A 78 -4.65 -1.45 27.44
N LEU A 79 -5.16 -1.80 26.27
CA LEU A 79 -6.48 -1.37 25.84
C LEU A 79 -7.53 -2.45 26.11
N ALA A 80 -8.47 -2.16 27.00
CA ALA A 80 -9.60 -3.04 27.28
C ALA A 80 -10.49 -3.24 26.04
N GLU A 81 -11.25 -4.34 26.01
CA GLU A 81 -12.06 -4.75 24.87
C GLU A 81 -13.26 -3.82 24.60
N GLN A 82 -13.85 -3.22 25.65
CA GLN A 82 -15.24 -2.75 25.59
C GLN A 82 -15.46 -1.25 25.30
N ALA A 83 -14.43 -0.43 25.12
CA ALA A 83 -14.62 1.04 25.10
C ALA A 83 -14.13 1.81 23.86
N LEU A 84 -13.17 1.29 23.08
CA LEU A 84 -12.51 2.09 22.04
C LEU A 84 -12.38 1.28 20.73
N ARG A 85 -12.94 1.84 19.64
CA ARG A 85 -12.82 1.33 18.26
C ARG A 85 -11.45 1.68 17.68
N SER A 86 -11.10 1.09 16.53
CA SER A 86 -9.94 1.50 15.74
C SER A 86 -10.00 3.00 15.46
N ALA A 87 -8.89 3.69 15.71
CA ALA A 87 -8.84 5.14 15.63
C ALA A 87 -7.38 5.64 15.52
N PRO A 88 -7.19 6.91 15.14
CA PRO A 88 -5.86 7.53 15.16
C PRO A 88 -5.32 7.61 16.58
N LEU A 89 -4.05 7.27 16.76
CA LEU A 89 -3.31 7.43 17.98
C LEU A 89 -2.20 8.45 17.79
N TRP A 90 -2.03 9.35 18.76
CA TRP A 90 -0.96 10.35 18.77
C TRP A 90 -0.61 10.76 20.19
N LEU A 91 0.54 11.42 20.35
CA LEU A 91 1.10 11.82 21.63
C LEU A 91 1.16 13.35 21.74
N GLU A 92 0.91 13.86 22.94
CA GLU A 92 1.27 15.23 23.34
C GLU A 92 2.28 15.19 24.49
N ASP A 93 3.29 16.06 24.41
CA ASP A 93 4.24 16.27 25.49
C ASP A 93 4.60 17.77 25.58
N GLY A 94 3.93 18.47 26.51
CA GLY A 94 3.92 19.93 26.57
C GLY A 94 3.18 20.51 25.36
N GLU A 95 3.84 21.39 24.62
CA GLU A 95 3.31 22.00 23.38
C GLU A 95 3.60 21.15 22.13
N ARG A 96 4.35 20.04 22.27
CA ARG A 96 4.78 19.20 21.14
C ARG A 96 3.77 18.10 20.88
N THR A 97 3.50 17.84 19.61
CA THR A 97 2.61 16.78 19.14
C THR A 97 3.35 15.80 18.22
N SER A 98 3.03 14.52 18.31
CA SER A 98 3.58 13.51 17.40
C SER A 98 2.88 13.50 16.05
N ASN A 99 3.48 12.84 15.05
CA ASN A 99 2.70 12.28 13.95
C ASN A 99 1.61 11.34 14.49
N PRO A 100 0.41 11.32 13.88
CA PRO A 100 -0.60 10.35 14.22
C PRO A 100 -0.38 9.03 13.47
N VAL A 101 -0.67 7.91 14.12
CA VAL A 101 -0.63 6.55 13.56
C VAL A 101 -2.03 5.94 13.66
N TRP A 102 -2.42 5.05 12.76
CA TRP A 102 -3.70 4.35 12.92
C TRP A 102 -3.52 3.16 13.87
N LEU A 103 -4.27 3.13 14.97
CA LEU A 103 -4.31 1.95 15.84
C LEU A 103 -5.56 1.14 15.49
N THR A 104 -5.34 0.00 14.86
CA THR A 104 -6.41 -0.97 14.60
C THR A 104 -6.76 -1.74 15.88
N ARG A 105 -8.03 -2.10 16.04
CA ARG A 105 -8.51 -3.01 17.11
C ARG A 105 -8.76 -4.42 16.60
N GLN A 106 -8.53 -4.64 15.31
CA GLN A 106 -8.72 -5.91 14.64
C GLN A 106 -7.66 -6.91 15.06
N ARG A 107 -7.89 -8.18 14.69
CA ARG A 107 -7.18 -9.33 15.27
C ARG A 107 -6.10 -9.90 14.37
N SER A 108 -5.95 -9.42 13.14
CA SER A 108 -4.97 -9.96 12.20
C SER A 108 -3.58 -9.42 12.51
N HIS A 109 -2.72 -10.25 13.10
CA HIS A 109 -1.35 -9.90 13.49
C HIS A 109 -0.42 -11.08 13.30
N VAL A 110 0.72 -10.83 12.68
CA VAL A 110 1.80 -11.81 12.51
C VAL A 110 3.12 -11.22 12.98
N VAL A 111 4.02 -12.07 13.44
CA VAL A 111 5.34 -11.67 13.94
C VAL A 111 6.39 -11.83 12.86
N ALA A 112 7.37 -10.92 12.87
CA ALA A 112 8.56 -11.00 12.03
C ALA A 112 9.64 -11.83 12.72
N ALA A 113 10.47 -12.50 11.92
CA ALA A 113 11.66 -13.17 12.43
C ALA A 113 12.72 -12.16 12.89
N GLY A 114 13.42 -12.49 13.96
CA GLY A 114 14.62 -11.76 14.40
C GLY A 114 15.82 -11.98 13.47
N PRO A 115 16.91 -11.20 13.62
CA PRO A 115 18.11 -11.33 12.79
C PRO A 115 18.78 -12.72 12.84
N ASP A 116 18.66 -13.42 13.98
CA ASP A 116 19.22 -14.76 14.18
C ASP A 116 18.22 -15.88 13.82
N GLU A 117 17.02 -15.53 13.34
CA GLU A 117 15.91 -16.43 13.01
C GLU A 117 15.70 -16.57 11.49
N VAL A 118 16.69 -16.13 10.70
CA VAL A 118 16.67 -16.17 9.24
C VAL A 118 17.90 -16.89 8.67
N ALA A 119 17.74 -17.52 7.52
CA ALA A 119 18.82 -18.19 6.80
C ALA A 119 18.68 -18.01 5.28
N LYS A 120 19.74 -18.37 4.54
CA LYS A 120 19.74 -18.38 3.07
C LYS A 120 19.28 -19.73 2.55
N ASN A 121 18.25 -19.74 1.68
CA ASN A 121 17.78 -20.94 0.99
C ASN A 121 18.73 -21.32 -0.17
N MET A 122 18.39 -22.39 -0.90
CA MET A 122 19.19 -22.86 -2.05
C MET A 122 19.27 -21.87 -3.20
N ASP A 123 18.30 -20.96 -3.32
CA ASP A 123 18.27 -19.89 -4.32
C ASP A 123 19.01 -18.62 -3.85
N GLY A 124 19.62 -18.64 -2.66
CA GLY A 124 20.31 -17.47 -2.08
C GLY A 124 19.37 -16.39 -1.52
N LEU A 125 18.08 -16.70 -1.36
CA LEU A 125 17.08 -15.81 -0.77
C LEU A 125 17.04 -15.94 0.74
N THR A 126 16.81 -14.84 1.45
CA THR A 126 16.66 -14.87 2.91
C THR A 126 15.26 -15.36 3.26
N THR A 127 15.16 -16.31 4.17
CA THR A 127 13.89 -16.94 4.57
C THR A 127 13.87 -17.20 6.07
N TYR A 128 12.67 -17.31 6.64
CA TYR A 128 12.50 -17.58 8.07
C TYR A 128 12.84 -19.03 8.40
N VAL A 129 13.60 -19.25 9.48
CA VAL A 129 14.01 -20.59 9.90
C VAL A 129 12.88 -21.26 10.67
N ASP A 130 12.27 -20.56 11.62
CA ASP A 130 11.36 -21.14 12.60
C ASP A 130 9.95 -20.56 12.54
N LEU A 131 9.61 -19.72 11.56
CA LEU A 131 8.27 -19.18 11.39
C LEU A 131 7.66 -19.61 10.05
N VAL A 132 6.47 -20.19 10.11
CA VAL A 132 5.62 -20.52 8.96
C VAL A 132 4.17 -20.15 9.27
N SER A 133 3.34 -19.93 8.27
CA SER A 133 1.89 -19.82 8.48
C SER A 133 1.16 -20.99 7.85
N LEU A 134 0.09 -21.45 8.49
CA LEU A 134 -0.80 -22.47 7.97
C LEU A 134 -2.09 -21.79 7.54
N LEU A 135 -2.50 -22.02 6.30
CA LEU A 135 -3.87 -21.79 5.85
C LEU A 135 -4.66 -23.06 6.18
N ILE A 136 -5.64 -22.94 7.07
CA ILE A 136 -6.49 -24.07 7.48
C ILE A 136 -7.71 -24.11 6.56
N GLU A 137 -8.14 -25.29 6.11
CA GLU A 137 -9.33 -25.39 5.25
C GLU A 137 -10.57 -24.84 5.97
N GLU A 138 -11.43 -24.12 5.23
CA GLU A 138 -12.62 -23.41 5.75
C GLU A 138 -13.57 -24.28 6.60
N LYS A 139 -13.65 -25.59 6.32
CA LYS A 139 -14.57 -26.51 7.01
C LYS A 139 -14.16 -26.81 8.47
N HIS A 140 -12.96 -26.38 8.88
CA HIS A 140 -12.42 -26.62 10.22
C HIS A 140 -12.46 -25.37 11.10
N ASP A 141 -12.54 -25.57 12.42
CA ASP A 141 -12.24 -24.49 13.39
C ASP A 141 -10.75 -24.18 13.33
N GLY A 142 -10.41 -23.12 12.59
CA GLY A 142 -9.05 -22.66 12.33
C GLY A 142 -8.14 -22.65 13.55
N TYR A 143 -8.55 -21.93 14.59
CA TYR A 143 -7.72 -21.72 15.76
C TYR A 143 -7.56 -23.02 16.56
N GLY A 144 -8.65 -23.77 16.74
CA GLY A 144 -8.60 -25.08 17.37
C GLY A 144 -7.66 -26.04 16.64
N GLU A 145 -7.72 -26.03 15.31
CA GLU A 145 -6.95 -26.91 14.46
C GLU A 145 -5.47 -26.52 14.37
N ALA A 146 -5.17 -25.23 14.24
CA ALA A 146 -3.80 -24.71 14.32
C ALA A 146 -3.15 -25.08 15.66
N ARG A 147 -3.89 -25.02 16.78
CA ARG A 147 -3.40 -25.47 18.09
C ARG A 147 -3.19 -26.98 18.16
N ARG A 148 -4.07 -27.78 17.55
CA ARG A 148 -3.92 -29.25 17.47
C ARG A 148 -2.65 -29.61 16.70
N ILE A 149 -2.43 -28.98 15.55
CA ILE A 149 -1.25 -29.18 14.70
C ILE A 149 0.02 -28.70 15.44
N ALA A 150 -0.02 -27.51 16.03
CA ALA A 150 1.09 -26.98 16.82
C ALA A 150 1.49 -27.96 17.95
N ALA A 151 0.52 -28.47 18.71
CA ALA A 151 0.78 -29.47 19.75
C ALA A 151 1.35 -30.78 19.20
N LYS A 152 0.83 -31.28 18.07
CA LYS A 152 1.31 -32.51 17.40
C LYS A 152 2.79 -32.41 17.01
N TYR A 153 3.23 -31.23 16.57
CA TYR A 153 4.58 -30.99 16.07
C TYR A 153 5.50 -30.26 17.05
N GLY A 154 5.05 -29.99 18.28
CA GLY A 154 5.82 -29.24 19.28
C GLY A 154 6.06 -27.77 18.92
N ALA A 155 5.23 -27.21 18.04
CA ALA A 155 5.25 -25.81 17.66
C ALA A 155 4.33 -24.96 18.55
N GLN A 156 4.40 -23.64 18.40
CA GLN A 156 3.57 -22.67 19.10
C GLN A 156 2.84 -21.77 18.10
N VAL A 157 1.54 -21.55 18.27
CA VAL A 157 0.83 -20.51 17.51
C VAL A 157 1.26 -19.14 18.07
N VAL A 158 1.73 -18.25 17.20
CA VAL A 158 2.29 -16.93 17.57
C VAL A 158 1.65 -15.75 16.83
N GLY A 159 0.84 -16.00 15.81
CA GLY A 159 0.14 -14.98 15.05
C GLY A 159 -1.06 -15.57 14.32
N ALA A 160 -1.92 -14.73 13.79
CA ALA A 160 -3.11 -15.14 13.04
C ALA A 160 -3.58 -14.04 12.09
N ILE A 161 -4.27 -14.44 11.03
CA ILE A 161 -5.17 -13.60 10.22
C ILE A 161 -6.52 -14.33 10.24
N PRO A 162 -7.30 -14.18 11.34
CA PRO A 162 -8.50 -15.00 11.54
C PRO A 162 -9.53 -14.92 10.42
N PRO A 163 -9.79 -13.74 9.78
CA PRO A 163 -10.74 -13.68 8.66
C PRO A 163 -10.36 -14.54 7.45
N LEU A 164 -9.08 -14.92 7.32
CA LEU A 164 -8.57 -15.78 6.24
C LEU A 164 -8.24 -17.19 6.71
N ASN A 165 -8.60 -17.56 7.95
CA ASN A 165 -8.26 -18.85 8.55
C ASN A 165 -6.74 -19.18 8.56
N VAL A 166 -5.89 -18.14 8.60
CA VAL A 166 -4.42 -18.30 8.60
C VAL A 166 -3.86 -18.16 10.01
N TYR A 167 -2.98 -19.08 10.40
CA TYR A 167 -2.33 -19.10 11.71
C TYR A 167 -0.82 -19.26 11.58
N GLN A 168 -0.05 -18.38 12.21
CA GLN A 168 1.40 -18.40 12.19
C GLN A 168 1.93 -19.26 13.33
N LEU A 169 2.82 -20.20 13.00
CA LEU A 169 3.43 -21.15 13.93
C LEU A 169 4.92 -20.86 14.04
N ARG A 170 5.41 -20.89 15.28
CA ARG A 170 6.83 -20.97 15.62
C ARG A 170 7.23 -22.43 15.82
N LEU A 171 8.17 -22.89 15.00
CA LEU A 171 8.61 -24.27 14.89
C LEU A 171 9.81 -24.54 15.82
N PRO A 172 9.91 -25.74 16.42
CA PRO A 172 11.05 -26.14 17.24
C PRO A 172 12.21 -26.64 16.37
N VAL A 173 12.73 -25.80 15.46
CA VAL A 173 13.77 -26.16 14.48
C VAL A 173 14.95 -25.20 14.54
N GLY A 174 16.14 -25.70 14.20
CA GLY A 174 17.37 -24.88 14.19
C GLY A 174 17.92 -24.55 12.80
N ASP A 175 17.38 -25.16 11.74
CA ASP A 175 17.90 -25.02 10.38
C ASP A 175 16.80 -25.27 9.33
N LEU A 176 17.10 -24.91 8.07
CA LEU A 176 16.16 -25.04 6.96
C LEU A 176 15.84 -26.50 6.59
N VAL A 177 16.75 -27.44 6.82
CA VAL A 177 16.51 -28.87 6.53
C VAL A 177 15.42 -29.41 7.46
N GLN A 178 15.52 -29.08 8.75
CA GLN A 178 14.52 -29.43 9.76
C GLN A 178 13.18 -28.72 9.49
N ARG A 179 13.22 -27.43 9.14
CA ARG A 179 12.04 -26.64 8.77
C ARG A 179 11.30 -27.25 7.58
N ASP A 180 12.01 -27.54 6.48
CA ASP A 180 11.41 -28.06 5.26
C ASP A 180 10.81 -29.44 5.47
N ALA A 181 11.45 -30.28 6.31
CA ALA A 181 10.87 -31.55 6.75
C ALA A 181 9.60 -31.38 7.61
N MET A 182 9.46 -30.28 8.37
CA MET A 182 8.22 -29.95 9.07
C MET A 182 7.14 -29.45 8.11
N ILE A 183 7.48 -28.56 7.19
CA ILE A 183 6.57 -28.03 6.17
C ILE A 183 5.90 -29.18 5.41
N LEU A 184 6.69 -30.14 4.92
CA LEU A 184 6.16 -31.32 4.21
C LEU A 184 5.17 -32.15 5.06
N ARG A 185 5.46 -32.30 6.36
CA ARG A 185 4.59 -33.06 7.28
C ARG A 185 3.31 -32.30 7.60
N MET A 186 3.40 -31.01 7.87
CA MET A 186 2.25 -30.15 8.18
C MET A 186 1.34 -29.96 6.97
N GLY A 187 1.92 -29.73 5.78
CA GLY A 187 1.16 -29.63 4.53
C GLY A 187 0.53 -30.95 4.06
N SER A 188 0.84 -32.07 4.74
CA SER A 188 0.14 -33.35 4.52
C SER A 188 -1.02 -33.58 5.50
N GLU A 189 -1.28 -32.66 6.43
CA GLU A 189 -2.48 -32.72 7.27
C GLU A 189 -3.71 -32.42 6.41
N VAL A 190 -4.76 -33.24 6.53
CA VAL A 190 -6.03 -33.10 5.78
C VAL A 190 -6.76 -31.77 6.06
N SER A 191 -6.39 -31.07 7.11
CA SER A 191 -6.98 -29.79 7.49
C SER A 191 -6.15 -28.58 7.07
N VAL A 192 -4.96 -28.79 6.51
CA VAL A 192 -4.08 -27.72 6.03
C VAL A 192 -4.22 -27.64 4.52
N ASP A 193 -4.64 -26.49 4.05
CA ASP A 193 -4.74 -26.19 2.63
C ASP A 193 -3.37 -25.80 2.07
N ALA A 194 -2.69 -24.88 2.76
CA ALA A 194 -1.37 -24.40 2.37
C ALA A 194 -0.45 -24.13 3.56
N VAL A 195 0.86 -24.23 3.30
CA VAL A 195 1.90 -23.76 4.22
C VAL A 195 2.60 -22.56 3.57
N ILE A 196 2.51 -21.41 4.20
CA ILE A 196 3.08 -20.15 3.75
C ILE A 196 4.44 -19.95 4.40
N VAL A 197 5.46 -19.73 3.59
CA VAL A 197 6.84 -19.48 4.03
C VAL A 197 7.23 -18.08 3.63
N GLU A 198 7.67 -17.30 4.61
CA GLU A 198 8.16 -15.95 4.33
C GLU A 198 9.58 -15.97 3.78
N GLU A 199 9.74 -15.24 2.69
CA GLU A 199 11.02 -14.92 2.10
C GLU A 199 11.14 -13.41 1.91
N SER A 200 12.33 -12.90 2.23
CA SER A 200 12.73 -11.54 1.90
C SER A 200 13.91 -11.61 0.94
N ALA A 201 13.67 -11.22 -0.31
CA ALA A 201 14.76 -10.78 -1.17
C ALA A 201 15.13 -9.34 -0.76
N PRO A 202 16.41 -8.93 -0.86
CA PRO A 202 16.73 -7.52 -0.89
C PRO A 202 15.89 -6.86 -1.99
N GLU A 203 15.09 -5.84 -1.65
CA GLU A 203 14.45 -4.98 -2.64
C GLU A 203 15.59 -4.21 -3.34
N ARG A 204 16.18 -4.79 -4.40
CA ARG A 204 17.05 -4.03 -5.28
C ARG A 204 16.14 -3.11 -6.07
N GLY A 205 16.26 -1.81 -5.80
CA GLY A 205 15.53 -0.78 -6.50
C GLY A 205 15.87 -0.82 -8.00
N GLU A 206 15.04 -1.50 -8.78
CA GLU A 206 14.80 -1.09 -10.17
C GLU A 206 14.05 0.25 -10.23
N GLU A 207 13.66 0.78 -9.06
CA GLU A 207 13.38 2.20 -8.84
C GLU A 207 14.68 3.01 -8.88
N GLY A 208 15.19 3.18 -10.10
CA GLY A 208 16.38 3.97 -10.37
C GLY A 208 16.07 5.20 -11.20
N SER A 209 16.96 6.19 -11.11
CA SER A 209 17.11 7.24 -12.11
C SER A 209 17.47 6.59 -13.44
N GLY A 210 16.46 6.19 -14.22
CA GLY A 210 16.68 5.69 -15.59
C GLY A 210 17.55 6.70 -16.35
N ARG A 211 18.29 6.23 -17.38
CA ARG A 211 19.29 7.02 -18.12
C ARG A 211 18.81 8.36 -18.72
N ASP A 212 17.51 8.68 -18.64
CA ASP A 212 16.88 9.96 -19.03
C ASP A 212 16.17 10.72 -17.87
N ALA A 213 16.50 10.46 -16.60
CA ALA A 213 15.85 11.10 -15.43
C ALA A 213 16.01 12.64 -15.39
N GLN A 214 16.98 13.19 -16.13
CA GLN A 214 17.21 14.64 -16.23
C GLN A 214 16.13 15.39 -17.04
N ALA A 215 15.28 14.70 -17.82
CA ALA A 215 14.28 15.34 -18.69
C ALA A 215 12.82 15.27 -18.20
N ILE A 216 12.55 14.67 -17.04
CA ILE A 216 11.17 14.60 -16.51
C ILE A 216 10.72 16.02 -16.14
N ASP A 217 9.48 16.40 -16.40
CA ASP A 217 8.84 17.56 -15.79
C ASP A 217 7.59 17.05 -15.08
N GLN A 218 7.51 17.31 -13.76
CA GLN A 218 6.40 16.83 -12.95
C GLN A 218 5.07 17.38 -13.44
N ALA A 219 5.05 18.63 -13.91
CA ALA A 219 3.84 19.25 -14.45
C ALA A 219 3.36 18.54 -15.72
N ASP A 220 4.29 18.13 -16.59
CA ASP A 220 3.98 17.39 -17.81
C ASP A 220 3.50 15.96 -17.51
N GLU A 221 4.11 15.26 -16.56
CA GLU A 221 3.67 13.93 -16.12
C GLU A 221 2.24 13.99 -15.52
N TRP A 222 1.95 15.03 -14.72
CA TRP A 222 0.59 15.26 -14.19
C TRP A 222 -0.42 15.65 -15.29
N ALA A 223 0.00 16.48 -16.26
CA ALA A 223 -0.83 16.86 -17.40
C ALA A 223 -1.20 15.64 -18.25
N ALA A 224 -0.29 14.67 -18.41
CA ALA A 224 -0.55 13.43 -19.15
C ALA A 224 -1.71 12.59 -18.57
N ASN A 225 -2.02 12.78 -17.28
CA ASN A 225 -3.13 12.11 -16.58
C ASN A 225 -4.33 13.03 -16.36
N ARG A 226 -4.29 14.27 -16.87
CA ARG A 226 -5.29 15.33 -16.66
C ARG A 226 -5.53 15.63 -15.17
N PHE A 227 -4.48 15.58 -14.37
CA PHE A 227 -4.51 15.80 -12.93
C PHE A 227 -5.08 17.18 -12.55
N MET A 228 -4.54 18.26 -13.15
CA MET A 228 -4.99 19.62 -12.85
C MET A 228 -6.41 19.89 -13.35
N ASP A 229 -6.80 19.28 -14.47
CA ASP A 229 -8.16 19.35 -15.00
C ASP A 229 -9.16 18.70 -14.04
N ALA A 230 -8.77 17.59 -13.41
CA ALA A 230 -9.60 16.89 -12.43
C ALA A 230 -9.81 17.73 -11.16
N LEU A 231 -8.74 18.37 -10.64
CA LEU A 231 -8.85 19.32 -9.53
C LEU A 231 -9.77 20.49 -9.87
N TYR A 232 -9.59 21.09 -11.05
CA TYR A 232 -10.44 22.19 -11.51
C TYR A 232 -11.90 21.76 -11.68
N TYR A 233 -12.13 20.57 -12.25
CA TYR A 233 -13.47 19.99 -12.39
C TYR A 233 -14.13 19.81 -11.03
N TYR A 234 -13.42 19.23 -10.06
CA TYR A 234 -13.96 19.01 -8.72
C TYR A 234 -14.29 20.34 -8.02
N GLN A 235 -13.32 21.24 -7.94
CA GLN A 235 -13.45 22.51 -7.23
C GLN A 235 -14.52 23.44 -7.80
N ARG A 236 -14.83 23.35 -9.10
CA ARG A 236 -15.82 24.23 -9.75
C ARG A 236 -17.13 23.54 -10.07
N ARG A 237 -17.11 22.36 -10.69
CA ARG A 237 -18.32 21.71 -11.20
C ARG A 237 -19.04 20.93 -10.10
N ILE A 238 -18.32 20.11 -9.35
CA ILE A 238 -18.90 19.34 -8.24
C ILE A 238 -19.34 20.29 -7.12
N ALA A 239 -18.52 21.30 -6.81
CA ALA A 239 -18.87 22.33 -5.85
C ALA A 239 -20.16 23.09 -6.22
N ALA A 240 -20.30 23.50 -7.49
CA ALA A 240 -21.47 24.26 -7.95
C ALA A 240 -22.75 23.42 -7.99
N SER A 241 -22.67 22.10 -8.22
CA SER A 241 -23.84 21.24 -8.26
C SER A 241 -24.39 20.88 -6.87
N SER A 242 -23.73 21.31 -5.79
CA SER A 242 -24.10 20.94 -4.40
C SER A 242 -24.25 19.43 -4.22
N LEU A 243 -23.46 18.65 -4.97
CA LEU A 243 -23.53 17.20 -4.95
C LEU A 243 -23.07 16.68 -3.58
N PRO A 244 -23.85 15.84 -2.88
CA PRO A 244 -23.45 15.33 -1.59
C PRO A 244 -22.32 14.31 -1.75
N VAL A 245 -21.13 14.65 -1.26
CA VAL A 245 -19.92 13.81 -1.27
C VAL A 245 -19.70 13.17 0.10
N GLN A 246 -19.06 12.00 0.15
CA GLN A 246 -18.80 11.25 1.40
C GLN A 246 -17.30 11.02 1.62
N PRO A 247 -16.83 11.01 2.89
CA PRO A 247 -15.44 10.72 3.18
C PRO A 247 -15.09 9.28 2.84
N VAL A 248 -13.84 9.06 2.44
CA VAL A 248 -13.33 7.73 2.07
C VAL A 248 -12.04 7.46 2.83
N ARG A 249 -11.94 6.26 3.41
CA ARG A 249 -10.68 5.73 3.96
C ARG A 249 -9.90 5.01 2.88
N VAL A 250 -8.64 5.37 2.75
CA VAL A 250 -7.67 4.81 1.81
C VAL A 250 -6.56 4.15 2.62
N GLY A 251 -6.40 2.84 2.43
CA GLY A 251 -5.29 2.09 3.01
C GLY A 251 -4.12 2.04 2.04
N VAL A 252 -2.91 2.35 2.50
CA VAL A 252 -1.68 2.32 1.73
C VAL A 252 -0.74 1.31 2.38
N ILE A 253 -0.51 0.19 1.71
CA ILE A 253 0.37 -0.87 2.23
C ILE A 253 1.81 -0.53 1.91
N GLU A 254 2.38 0.33 2.76
CA GLU A 254 3.73 0.89 2.63
C GLU A 254 4.39 1.04 4.00
N ARG A 255 5.70 1.30 3.99
CA ARG A 255 6.46 1.60 5.20
C ARG A 255 6.64 3.10 5.37
N GLU A 256 6.16 3.59 6.52
CA GLU A 256 6.56 4.84 7.16
C GLU A 256 6.43 6.10 6.27
N VAL A 257 6.48 7.28 6.88
CA VAL A 257 6.45 8.57 6.17
C VAL A 257 7.38 9.53 6.89
N ASP A 258 8.17 10.30 6.15
CA ASP A 258 8.96 11.40 6.70
C ASP A 258 8.04 12.59 7.06
N PHE A 259 7.61 12.72 8.32
CA PHE A 259 6.77 13.84 8.74
C PHE A 259 7.55 15.16 8.89
N ASP A 260 8.86 15.17 8.67
CA ASP A 260 9.68 16.38 8.60
C ASP A 260 9.75 16.99 7.20
N ALA A 261 9.31 16.26 6.17
CA ALA A 261 9.15 16.83 4.84
C ALA A 261 8.09 17.96 4.81
N PRO A 262 8.31 19.07 4.06
CA PRO A 262 7.43 20.24 4.05
C PRO A 262 5.93 19.93 3.85
N GLY A 263 5.61 19.01 2.93
CA GLY A 263 4.23 18.64 2.59
C GLY A 263 3.54 17.67 3.55
N PHE A 264 4.24 17.20 4.59
CA PHE A 264 3.68 16.31 5.62
C PHE A 264 3.71 16.90 7.04
N SER A 265 4.53 17.93 7.26
CA SER A 265 4.75 18.53 8.58
C SER A 265 3.48 19.02 9.29
N HIS A 266 2.45 19.42 8.55
CA HIS A 266 1.16 19.87 9.08
C HIS A 266 0.26 18.73 9.59
N TYR A 267 0.54 17.47 9.22
CA TYR A 267 -0.26 16.32 9.67
C TYR A 267 0.00 15.91 11.12
N ARG A 268 0.94 16.57 11.82
CA ARG A 268 1.25 16.25 13.22
C ARG A 268 0.08 16.63 14.14
N GLY A 269 -0.16 15.78 15.12
CA GLY A 269 -1.22 15.91 16.10
C GLY A 269 -2.57 15.44 15.58
N ARG A 270 -3.62 16.10 16.07
CA ARG A 270 -5.00 15.78 15.74
C ARG A 270 -5.33 16.18 14.30
N CYS A 271 -5.96 15.29 13.54
CA CYS A 271 -6.58 15.66 12.27
C CYS A 271 -7.92 16.41 12.47
N GLU A 272 -8.13 17.46 11.68
CA GLU A 272 -9.37 18.23 11.66
C GLU A 272 -10.44 17.57 10.77
N GLN A 273 -11.71 17.81 11.08
CA GLN A 273 -12.82 17.30 10.27
C GLN A 273 -12.83 17.92 8.86
N ALA A 274 -13.30 17.15 7.87
CA ALA A 274 -13.42 17.56 6.46
C ALA A 274 -12.10 17.95 5.77
N GLN A 275 -10.97 17.47 6.30
CA GLN A 275 -9.66 17.56 5.65
C GLN A 275 -9.17 16.17 5.23
N THR A 276 -8.15 16.14 4.37
CA THR A 276 -7.34 14.92 4.23
C THR A 276 -6.55 14.74 5.51
N CYS A 277 -6.53 13.54 6.06
CA CYS A 277 -5.73 13.11 7.20
C CYS A 277 -4.69 12.10 6.71
N LEU A 278 -3.49 12.14 7.28
CA LEU A 278 -2.44 11.15 7.03
C LEU A 278 -2.03 10.50 8.35
N TYR A 279 -2.13 9.18 8.42
CA TYR A 279 -1.75 8.40 9.58
C TYR A 279 -0.65 7.42 9.19
N ALA A 280 0.53 7.57 9.79
CA ALA A 280 1.70 6.75 9.46
C ALA A 280 2.73 6.78 10.58
N ARG A 281 3.53 5.71 10.69
CA ARG A 281 4.77 5.72 11.48
C ARG A 281 5.78 6.65 10.80
N ASP A 282 6.65 7.27 11.59
CA ASP A 282 7.62 8.24 11.08
C ASP A 282 8.93 7.57 10.63
N ASP A 283 9.45 7.94 9.45
CA ASP A 283 10.78 7.56 8.95
C ASP A 283 11.75 8.75 9.08
N ASP A 284 13.01 8.51 9.44
CA ASP A 284 14.05 9.55 9.47
C ASP A 284 14.72 9.75 8.11
N ARG A 285 14.29 9.01 7.09
CA ARG A 285 14.89 9.02 5.75
C ARG A 285 14.02 9.83 4.79
N PRO A 286 14.45 11.06 4.44
CA PRO A 286 13.84 11.80 3.37
C PRO A 286 13.85 10.99 2.08
N GLY A 287 12.69 10.92 1.42
CA GLY A 287 12.55 10.23 0.14
C GLY A 287 12.49 8.71 0.22
N SER A 288 12.02 8.15 1.35
CA SER A 288 11.63 6.74 1.41
C SER A 288 10.49 6.44 0.42
N HIS A 289 10.41 5.18 -0.03
CA HIS A 289 9.37 4.74 -0.96
C HIS A 289 7.96 5.06 -0.46
N GLY A 290 7.68 4.77 0.83
CA GLY A 290 6.41 5.09 1.47
C GLY A 290 6.10 6.59 1.47
N SER A 291 7.08 7.45 1.73
CA SER A 291 6.90 8.91 1.67
C SER A 291 6.52 9.39 0.27
N HIS A 292 7.13 8.83 -0.78
CA HIS A 292 6.80 9.17 -2.16
C HIS A 292 5.39 8.70 -2.56
N VAL A 293 5.04 7.45 -2.24
CA VAL A 293 3.72 6.89 -2.53
C VAL A 293 2.62 7.67 -1.78
N ALA A 294 2.81 7.89 -0.47
CA ALA A 294 1.89 8.67 0.35
C ALA A 294 1.81 10.13 -0.14
N GLY A 295 2.90 10.69 -0.66
CA GLY A 295 2.96 12.07 -1.15
C GLY A 295 2.06 12.34 -2.34
N ILE A 296 1.98 11.40 -3.28
CA ILE A 296 1.10 11.51 -4.45
C ILE A 296 -0.38 11.63 -4.03
N LEU A 297 -0.76 10.96 -2.94
CA LEU A 297 -2.10 11.00 -2.37
C LEU A 297 -2.32 12.24 -1.50
N ALA A 298 -1.42 12.47 -0.55
CA ALA A 298 -1.67 13.26 0.65
C ALA A 298 -0.68 14.39 0.90
N ASN A 299 0.37 14.61 0.11
CA ASN A 299 1.20 15.81 0.29
C ASN A 299 0.34 17.07 0.17
N GLN A 300 0.47 18.03 1.09
CA GLN A 300 -0.40 19.21 1.15
C GLN A 300 -0.38 20.05 -0.12
N ASP A 301 0.80 20.23 -0.71
CA ASP A 301 1.05 21.15 -1.82
C ASP A 301 0.99 20.43 -3.17
N GLU A 302 1.36 19.15 -3.19
CA GLU A 302 1.51 18.36 -4.43
C GLU A 302 0.45 17.26 -4.58
N GLY A 303 0.01 16.66 -3.47
CA GLY A 303 -0.87 15.49 -3.44
C GLY A 303 -2.29 15.79 -3.90
N PHE A 304 -2.94 14.81 -4.53
CA PHE A 304 -4.24 15.03 -5.17
C PHE A 304 -5.36 15.32 -4.16
N LEU A 305 -5.45 14.56 -3.07
CA LEU A 305 -6.61 14.58 -2.16
C LEU A 305 -6.72 15.91 -1.38
N PRO A 306 -5.65 16.45 -0.74
CA PRO A 306 -5.74 17.74 -0.05
C PRO A 306 -6.12 18.89 -0.99
N ARG A 307 -5.71 18.80 -2.25
CA ARG A 307 -5.92 19.83 -3.26
C ARG A 307 -7.33 19.85 -3.85
N LEU A 308 -8.20 18.90 -3.50
CA LEU A 308 -9.64 18.99 -3.78
C LEU A 308 -10.30 20.20 -3.08
N GLY A 309 -9.68 20.71 -2.01
CA GLY A 309 -10.04 21.95 -1.34
C GLY A 309 -11.28 21.82 -0.46
N LYS A 310 -11.86 22.96 -0.06
CA LYS A 310 -12.94 23.07 0.95
C LYS A 310 -14.25 22.31 0.66
N HIS A 311 -14.43 21.82 -0.57
CA HIS A 311 -15.60 21.02 -0.96
C HIS A 311 -15.35 19.51 -0.84
N SER A 312 -14.12 19.12 -0.51
CA SER A 312 -13.78 17.76 -0.12
C SER A 312 -14.56 17.36 1.14
N PRO A 313 -15.09 16.13 1.22
CA PRO A 313 -15.66 15.61 2.46
C PRO A 313 -14.59 15.19 3.48
N GLY A 314 -13.31 15.30 3.12
CA GLY A 314 -12.19 14.74 3.86
C GLY A 314 -11.87 13.31 3.44
N PHE A 315 -10.62 12.91 3.63
CA PHE A 315 -10.10 11.59 3.31
C PHE A 315 -9.20 11.13 4.44
N GLU A 316 -9.20 9.84 4.76
CA GLU A 316 -8.27 9.28 5.74
C GLU A 316 -7.28 8.38 4.98
N VAL A 317 -6.03 8.83 4.87
CA VAL A 317 -4.95 8.05 4.25
C VAL A 317 -4.18 7.36 5.36
N ILE A 318 -4.30 6.04 5.44
CA ILE A 318 -3.67 5.21 6.47
C ILE A 318 -2.53 4.43 5.83
N VAL A 319 -1.29 4.70 6.25
CA VAL A 319 -0.09 3.99 5.79
C VAL A 319 0.29 2.93 6.83
N GLU A 320 0.16 1.65 6.47
CA GLU A 320 0.33 0.53 7.41
C GLU A 320 0.89 -0.71 6.72
N ARG A 321 1.76 -1.45 7.43
CA ARG A 321 2.35 -2.72 6.99
C ARG A 321 2.30 -3.83 8.07
N ASN A 322 1.60 -3.60 9.17
CA ASN A 322 1.51 -4.46 10.35
C ASN A 322 2.88 -4.64 11.03
N SER A 323 3.65 -5.65 10.60
CA SER A 323 4.99 -5.98 11.08
C SER A 323 5.94 -6.14 9.90
N ASP A 324 7.24 -6.34 10.14
CA ASP A 324 8.20 -6.61 9.06
C ASP A 324 8.16 -8.07 8.53
N ALA A 325 7.03 -8.78 8.74
CA ALA A 325 6.85 -10.18 8.33
C ALA A 325 6.45 -10.37 6.86
N GLY A 326 7.06 -9.58 5.96
CA GLY A 326 6.95 -9.78 4.52
C GLY A 326 5.52 -9.68 3.96
N ILE A 327 5.12 -10.64 3.13
CA ILE A 327 3.84 -10.62 2.42
C ILE A 327 2.68 -10.95 3.36
N THR A 328 2.84 -11.91 4.26
CA THR A 328 1.80 -12.24 5.25
C THR A 328 1.45 -11.01 6.11
N ALA A 329 2.44 -10.18 6.48
CA ALA A 329 2.17 -8.93 7.19
C ALA A 329 1.41 -7.89 6.33
N ASN A 330 1.73 -7.77 5.04
CA ASN A 330 1.00 -6.92 4.10
C ASN A 330 -0.48 -7.33 4.00
N ILE A 331 -0.75 -8.63 3.99
CA ILE A 331 -2.12 -9.16 3.96
C ILE A 331 -2.82 -8.95 5.29
N ALA A 332 -2.16 -9.21 6.42
CA ALA A 332 -2.71 -8.91 7.75
C ALA A 332 -3.06 -7.42 7.94
N ALA A 333 -2.20 -6.52 7.45
CA ALA A 333 -2.48 -5.08 7.42
C ALA A 333 -3.70 -4.76 6.55
N SER A 334 -3.78 -5.35 5.36
CA SER A 334 -4.90 -5.14 4.43
C SER A 334 -6.23 -5.59 5.03
N VAL A 335 -6.27 -6.77 5.66
CA VAL A 335 -7.45 -7.29 6.36
C VAL A 335 -7.89 -6.33 7.47
N ASN A 336 -6.97 -5.95 8.38
CA ASN A 336 -7.29 -5.02 9.46
C ASN A 336 -7.84 -3.67 8.94
N LEU A 337 -7.23 -3.14 7.88
CA LEU A 337 -7.65 -1.86 7.29
C LEU A 337 -9.04 -1.96 6.66
N VAL A 338 -9.34 -3.06 5.99
CA VAL A 338 -10.67 -3.32 5.40
C VAL A 338 -11.73 -3.48 6.49
N GLU A 339 -11.45 -4.24 7.54
CA GLU A 339 -12.34 -4.34 8.71
C GLU A 339 -12.50 -2.99 9.44
N ASP A 340 -11.51 -2.10 9.33
CA ASP A 340 -11.56 -0.72 9.81
C ASP A 340 -12.25 0.25 8.84
N GLY A 341 -12.82 -0.24 7.74
CA GLY A 341 -13.66 0.51 6.80
C GLY A 341 -12.89 1.19 5.67
N VAL A 342 -11.67 0.75 5.35
CA VAL A 342 -11.00 1.14 4.11
C VAL A 342 -11.81 0.64 2.91
N ARG A 343 -12.02 1.55 1.95
CA ARG A 343 -12.73 1.26 0.69
C ARG A 343 -11.79 1.10 -0.51
N VAL A 344 -10.57 1.63 -0.39
CA VAL A 344 -9.54 1.55 -1.44
C VAL A 344 -8.22 1.17 -0.80
N LEU A 345 -7.65 0.03 -1.21
CA LEU A 345 -6.30 -0.38 -0.85
C LEU A 345 -5.33 -0.03 -1.98
N ASN A 346 -4.20 0.58 -1.64
CA ASN A 346 -3.08 0.82 -2.54
C ASN A 346 -1.96 -0.17 -2.24
N TRP A 347 -1.70 -1.09 -3.18
CA TRP A 347 -0.60 -2.05 -3.14
C TRP A 347 0.46 -1.67 -4.16
N SER A 348 1.41 -0.82 -3.75
CA SER A 348 2.56 -0.42 -4.59
C SER A 348 3.70 -1.45 -4.57
N TRP A 349 3.38 -2.72 -4.32
CA TRP A 349 4.33 -3.82 -4.21
C TRP A 349 3.94 -5.01 -5.11
N GLY A 350 4.91 -5.88 -5.36
CA GLY A 350 4.72 -7.11 -6.10
C GLY A 350 5.95 -8.00 -6.01
N ILE A 351 5.79 -9.29 -6.29
CA ILE A 351 6.86 -10.29 -6.30
C ILE A 351 6.89 -11.07 -7.61
N HIS A 352 8.06 -11.61 -7.92
CA HIS A 352 8.30 -12.55 -9.02
C HIS A 352 8.70 -13.92 -8.48
N ARG A 353 8.48 -14.98 -9.25
CA ARG A 353 9.08 -16.29 -8.98
C ARG A 353 10.50 -16.36 -9.53
N VAL A 354 11.40 -17.06 -8.85
CA VAL A 354 12.72 -17.43 -9.40
C VAL A 354 12.54 -18.08 -10.78
N GLY A 355 13.33 -17.62 -11.76
CA GLY A 355 13.23 -18.05 -13.16
C GLY A 355 12.25 -17.23 -14.01
N ALA A 356 11.58 -16.22 -13.45
CA ALA A 356 10.80 -15.26 -14.23
C ALA A 356 11.66 -14.58 -15.29
N ARG A 357 11.06 -14.31 -16.46
CA ARG A 357 11.73 -13.65 -17.58
C ARG A 357 10.99 -12.40 -18.02
N ASP A 358 11.76 -11.42 -18.47
CA ASP A 358 11.22 -10.22 -19.10
C ASP A 358 10.73 -10.51 -20.53
N VAL A 359 10.13 -9.51 -21.20
CA VAL A 359 9.64 -9.64 -22.58
C VAL A 359 10.73 -9.96 -23.61
N LYS A 360 12.02 -9.75 -23.28
CA LYS A 360 13.17 -10.08 -24.13
C LYS A 360 13.74 -11.47 -23.85
N GLY A 361 13.26 -12.12 -22.80
CA GLY A 361 13.73 -13.43 -22.35
C GLY A 361 14.89 -13.38 -21.36
N ASP A 362 15.27 -12.19 -20.88
CA ASP A 362 16.27 -12.00 -19.83
C ASP A 362 15.67 -12.32 -18.45
N GLU A 363 16.48 -12.79 -17.50
CA GLU A 363 16.01 -13.15 -16.15
C GLU A 363 15.68 -11.90 -15.32
N VAL A 364 14.54 -11.94 -14.63
CA VAL A 364 14.14 -10.91 -13.65
C VAL A 364 14.72 -11.29 -12.30
N ASP A 365 15.62 -10.47 -11.76
CA ASP A 365 16.31 -10.72 -10.47
C ASP A 365 15.79 -9.85 -9.31
N SER A 366 14.78 -8.99 -9.57
CA SER A 366 14.19 -8.08 -8.61
C SER A 366 12.94 -8.67 -7.95
N LEU A 367 12.85 -8.55 -6.62
CA LEU A 367 11.70 -8.98 -5.81
C LEU A 367 11.31 -10.46 -6.02
N VAL A 368 12.30 -11.32 -6.30
CA VAL A 368 12.09 -12.75 -6.56
C VAL A 368 11.81 -13.56 -5.29
N ARG A 369 11.10 -14.67 -5.45
CA ARG A 369 10.70 -15.63 -4.42
C ARG A 369 10.86 -17.06 -4.93
N SER A 370 11.25 -17.97 -4.06
CA SER A 370 11.34 -19.39 -4.41
C SER A 370 9.96 -19.93 -4.78
N GLY A 371 9.94 -21.08 -5.47
CA GLY A 371 8.68 -21.75 -5.79
C GLY A 371 7.88 -22.15 -4.54
N LEU A 372 8.56 -22.45 -3.43
CA LEU A 372 7.91 -22.78 -2.16
C LEU A 372 7.15 -21.58 -1.59
N ALA A 373 7.80 -20.41 -1.53
CA ALA A 373 7.17 -19.19 -1.02
C ALA A 373 6.04 -18.71 -1.95
N MET A 374 6.28 -18.72 -3.28
CA MET A 374 5.26 -18.31 -4.26
C MET A 374 3.97 -19.12 -4.14
N SER A 375 4.07 -20.45 -4.01
CA SER A 375 2.88 -21.31 -3.91
C SER A 375 2.06 -20.97 -2.66
N GLY A 376 2.71 -20.76 -1.50
CA GLY A 376 2.00 -20.34 -0.30
C GLY A 376 1.37 -18.95 -0.42
N TYR A 377 2.06 -18.00 -1.07
CA TYR A 377 1.51 -16.65 -1.29
C TYR A 377 0.33 -16.62 -2.26
N GLU A 378 0.30 -17.51 -3.24
CA GLU A 378 -0.82 -17.67 -4.16
C GLU A 378 -2.08 -18.07 -3.38
N GLU A 379 -2.02 -19.14 -2.60
CA GLU A 379 -3.15 -19.59 -1.76
C GLU A 379 -3.60 -18.52 -0.75
N LEU A 380 -2.66 -17.82 -0.12
CA LEU A 380 -2.97 -16.70 0.78
C LEU A 380 -3.72 -15.55 0.07
N LEU A 381 -3.31 -15.22 -1.16
CA LEU A 381 -3.93 -14.14 -1.94
C LEU A 381 -5.29 -14.57 -2.50
N GLU A 382 -5.44 -15.83 -2.91
CA GLU A 382 -6.72 -16.39 -3.32
C GLU A 382 -7.73 -16.29 -2.18
N GLU A 383 -7.36 -16.77 -0.99
CA GLU A 383 -8.20 -16.67 0.22
C GLU A 383 -8.54 -15.21 0.55
N PHE A 384 -7.58 -14.29 0.45
CA PHE A 384 -7.83 -12.86 0.67
C PHE A 384 -8.89 -12.31 -0.30
N PHE A 385 -8.83 -12.64 -1.59
CA PHE A 385 -9.81 -12.16 -2.57
C PHE A 385 -11.16 -12.89 -2.49
N LEU A 386 -11.19 -14.13 -2.02
CA LEU A 386 -12.43 -14.84 -1.70
C LEU A 386 -13.14 -14.17 -0.52
N TRP A 387 -12.40 -13.92 0.57
CA TRP A 387 -12.89 -13.18 1.73
C TRP A 387 -13.39 -11.78 1.37
N LEU A 388 -12.62 -11.01 0.59
CA LEU A 388 -13.06 -9.70 0.12
C LEU A 388 -14.37 -9.77 -0.66
N ARG A 389 -14.56 -10.78 -1.51
CA ARG A 389 -15.76 -10.92 -2.32
C ARG A 389 -16.99 -11.27 -1.48
N ALA A 390 -16.79 -12.09 -0.46
CA ALA A 390 -17.85 -12.54 0.43
C ALA A 390 -18.27 -11.44 1.42
N GLU A 391 -17.30 -10.84 2.11
CA GLU A 391 -17.54 -9.99 3.28
C GLU A 391 -17.41 -8.49 2.97
N HIS A 392 -16.65 -8.12 1.93
CA HIS A 392 -16.32 -6.72 1.60
C HIS A 392 -16.42 -6.42 0.09
N PRO A 393 -17.55 -6.73 -0.57
CA PRO A 393 -17.68 -6.65 -2.03
C PRO A 393 -17.57 -5.21 -2.58
N ASP A 394 -17.53 -4.22 -1.70
CA ASP A 394 -17.44 -2.80 -2.01
C ASP A 394 -16.00 -2.23 -1.94
N VAL A 395 -15.02 -3.08 -1.60
CA VAL A 395 -13.58 -2.72 -1.53
C VAL A 395 -12.89 -2.91 -2.88
N VAL A 396 -12.05 -1.94 -3.24
CA VAL A 396 -11.19 -1.97 -4.43
C VAL A 396 -9.72 -2.04 -4.02
N VAL A 397 -8.96 -2.98 -4.57
CA VAL A 397 -7.51 -3.08 -4.46
C VAL A 397 -6.87 -2.54 -5.73
N VAL A 398 -6.03 -1.53 -5.61
CA VAL A 398 -5.27 -0.93 -6.71
C VAL A 398 -3.81 -1.36 -6.56
N ASN A 399 -3.30 -2.15 -7.51
CA ASN A 399 -1.99 -2.79 -7.45
C ASN A 399 -1.08 -2.34 -8.59
N SER A 400 0.23 -2.21 -8.31
CA SER A 400 1.24 -1.96 -9.32
C SER A 400 1.48 -3.18 -10.21
N ALA A 401 1.57 -2.97 -11.52
CA ALA A 401 1.84 -4.05 -12.48
C ALA A 401 3.20 -4.74 -12.24
N GLY A 402 4.19 -3.99 -11.74
CA GLY A 402 5.58 -4.44 -11.59
C GLY A 402 6.53 -3.65 -12.49
N ASN A 403 7.83 -3.77 -12.21
CA ASN A 403 8.91 -3.03 -12.89
C ASN A 403 9.92 -3.94 -13.61
N GLY A 404 9.58 -5.22 -13.83
CA GLY A 404 10.49 -6.21 -14.42
C GLY A 404 10.45 -6.26 -15.95
N ALA A 405 9.76 -5.31 -16.61
CA ALA A 405 9.48 -5.35 -18.05
C ALA A 405 8.94 -6.72 -18.51
N SER A 406 8.11 -7.35 -17.68
CA SER A 406 7.56 -8.69 -17.89
C SER A 406 6.05 -8.67 -18.10
N TRP A 407 5.45 -9.84 -18.27
CA TRP A 407 4.01 -10.02 -18.41
C TRP A 407 3.34 -10.01 -17.03
N SER A 408 2.30 -9.21 -16.84
CA SER A 408 1.59 -9.09 -15.56
C SER A 408 0.67 -10.28 -15.26
N GLY A 409 0.24 -11.02 -16.28
CA GLY A 409 -0.70 -12.13 -16.23
C GLY A 409 -0.09 -13.52 -16.26
N THR A 410 1.24 -13.64 -16.14
CA THR A 410 1.89 -14.93 -15.89
C THR A 410 1.73 -15.30 -14.42
N ASP A 411 0.59 -15.91 -14.09
CA ASP A 411 0.23 -16.45 -12.77
C ASP A 411 1.37 -17.23 -12.13
N GLU A 412 2.02 -18.14 -12.87
CA GLU A 412 3.15 -18.94 -12.39
C GLU A 412 4.36 -18.12 -11.92
N TYR A 413 4.47 -16.85 -12.32
CA TYR A 413 5.67 -16.03 -12.15
C TYR A 413 5.46 -14.67 -11.48
N ARG A 414 4.23 -14.19 -11.29
CA ARG A 414 3.97 -12.83 -10.81
C ARG A 414 2.78 -12.77 -9.85
N LEU A 415 2.95 -12.16 -8.67
CA LEU A 415 1.86 -11.92 -7.71
C LEU A 415 1.91 -10.51 -7.11
N PRO A 416 0.79 -9.81 -6.87
CA PRO A 416 -0.59 -10.29 -7.02
C PRO A 416 -1.24 -9.93 -8.36
N SER A 417 -0.56 -9.17 -9.24
CA SER A 417 -1.15 -8.61 -10.47
C SER A 417 -1.77 -9.63 -11.44
N SER A 418 -1.33 -10.88 -11.37
CA SER A 418 -1.84 -11.97 -12.22
C SER A 418 -3.25 -12.42 -11.86
N PHE A 419 -3.69 -12.21 -10.61
CA PHE A 419 -4.99 -12.68 -10.13
C PHE A 419 -6.17 -12.08 -10.89
N ILE A 420 -7.09 -12.93 -11.33
CA ILE A 420 -8.29 -12.51 -12.05
C ILE A 420 -9.46 -12.33 -11.09
N THR A 421 -9.71 -11.07 -10.70
CA THR A 421 -10.84 -10.69 -9.86
C THR A 421 -11.27 -9.24 -10.12
N GLU A 422 -12.57 -8.97 -9.99
CA GLU A 422 -13.13 -7.62 -10.17
C GLU A 422 -12.60 -6.61 -9.14
N GLN A 423 -12.20 -7.09 -7.96
CA GLN A 423 -11.69 -6.26 -6.87
C GLN A 423 -10.22 -5.86 -7.02
N LEU A 424 -9.49 -6.35 -8.03
CA LEU A 424 -8.08 -6.02 -8.27
C LEU A 424 -7.91 -5.23 -9.57
N LEU A 425 -7.55 -3.95 -9.44
CA LEU A 425 -7.16 -3.07 -10.53
C LEU A 425 -5.63 -3.06 -10.67
N VAL A 426 -5.11 -3.43 -11.84
CA VAL A 426 -3.66 -3.47 -12.09
C VAL A 426 -3.22 -2.24 -12.88
N VAL A 427 -2.20 -1.55 -12.36
CA VAL A 427 -1.75 -0.24 -12.85
C VAL A 427 -0.38 -0.35 -13.49
N GLY A 428 -0.33 -0.12 -14.81
CA GLY A 428 0.90 -0.01 -15.58
C GLY A 428 1.49 1.41 -15.53
N GLY A 429 2.70 1.54 -16.07
CA GLY A 429 3.46 2.79 -16.05
C GLY A 429 3.72 3.37 -17.43
N HIS A 430 3.39 4.65 -17.62
CA HIS A 430 3.85 5.45 -18.75
C HIS A 430 4.72 6.61 -18.27
N GLN A 431 5.31 7.30 -19.23
CA GLN A 431 5.99 8.57 -19.03
C GLN A 431 5.77 9.50 -20.22
N ARG A 432 6.03 10.79 -20.03
CA ARG A 432 5.94 11.78 -21.11
C ARG A 432 6.85 11.41 -22.28
N SER A 433 6.32 11.50 -23.50
CA SER A 433 7.11 11.34 -24.72
C SER A 433 7.82 12.65 -25.11
N ASP A 434 8.77 12.56 -26.02
CA ASP A 434 9.44 13.69 -26.66
C ASP A 434 8.57 14.40 -27.72
N LYS A 435 7.39 13.84 -28.03
CA LYS A 435 6.50 14.38 -29.05
C LYS A 435 5.69 15.56 -28.52
N SER A 436 5.71 16.67 -29.25
CA SER A 436 4.83 17.83 -29.00
C SER A 436 3.49 17.63 -29.72
N VAL A 437 2.60 16.88 -29.06
CA VAL A 437 1.24 16.59 -29.53
C VAL A 437 0.24 16.86 -28.41
N ALA A 438 -1.02 17.09 -28.78
CA ALA A 438 -2.11 17.30 -27.81
C ALA A 438 -2.21 16.15 -26.80
N VAL A 439 -2.71 16.43 -25.60
CA VAL A 439 -2.79 15.45 -24.50
C VAL A 439 -3.54 14.21 -24.96
N GLU A 440 -4.63 14.37 -25.72
CA GLU A 440 -5.50 13.28 -26.20
C GLU A 440 -4.82 12.35 -27.21
N HIS A 441 -3.75 12.81 -27.84
CA HIS A 441 -3.07 12.04 -28.88
C HIS A 441 -2.36 10.81 -28.26
N PRO A 442 -2.49 9.58 -28.83
CA PRO A 442 -1.91 8.36 -28.26
C PRO A 442 -0.38 8.43 -28.07
N GLY A 443 0.29 9.18 -28.95
CA GLY A 443 1.73 9.44 -28.89
C GLY A 443 2.18 10.51 -27.89
N HIS A 444 1.28 11.11 -27.10
CA HIS A 444 1.63 12.10 -26.06
C HIS A 444 2.44 11.47 -24.92
N VAL A 445 2.24 10.17 -24.68
CA VAL A 445 3.05 9.40 -23.75
C VAL A 445 3.69 8.21 -24.46
N ARG A 446 4.65 7.60 -23.80
CA ARG A 446 5.20 6.30 -24.17
C ARG A 446 5.17 5.37 -22.95
N LYS A 447 5.08 4.07 -23.18
CA LYS A 447 5.24 3.08 -22.11
C LYS A 447 6.57 3.35 -21.38
N ARG A 448 6.56 3.23 -20.06
CA ARG A 448 7.80 3.14 -19.30
C ARG A 448 8.49 1.81 -19.64
N HIS A 449 9.78 1.84 -19.97
CA HIS A 449 10.50 0.64 -20.39
C HIS A 449 10.43 -0.50 -19.37
N SER A 450 10.52 -0.18 -18.07
CA SER A 450 10.45 -1.13 -16.96
C SER A 450 9.02 -1.59 -16.65
N SER A 451 7.97 -0.92 -17.14
CA SER A 451 6.60 -1.34 -16.82
C SER A 451 6.31 -2.72 -17.39
N ASN A 452 5.75 -3.57 -16.53
CA ASN A 452 5.05 -4.78 -16.96
C ASN A 452 3.84 -4.42 -17.83
N ILE A 453 3.42 -5.36 -18.66
CA ILE A 453 2.42 -5.22 -19.72
C ILE A 453 1.51 -6.45 -19.79
N ASP A 454 0.53 -6.43 -20.69
CA ASP A 454 -0.54 -7.38 -21.05
C ASP A 454 -1.96 -6.98 -20.64
N MET A 455 -2.90 -7.86 -21.00
CA MET A 455 -4.32 -7.75 -20.72
C MET A 455 -4.70 -7.77 -19.24
N ARG A 456 -3.80 -8.14 -18.33
CA ARG A 456 -4.05 -8.00 -16.88
C ARG A 456 -3.87 -6.57 -16.43
N VAL A 457 -3.11 -5.74 -17.14
CA VAL A 457 -2.99 -4.32 -16.83
C VAL A 457 -4.26 -3.60 -17.28
N ASP A 458 -4.99 -3.02 -16.34
CA ASP A 458 -6.26 -2.34 -16.61
C ASP A 458 -6.07 -0.95 -17.20
N ILE A 459 -5.10 -0.20 -16.65
CA ILE A 459 -4.87 1.19 -17.00
C ILE A 459 -3.42 1.59 -16.74
N SER A 460 -2.89 2.50 -17.56
CA SER A 460 -1.57 3.07 -17.37
C SER A 460 -1.65 4.50 -16.81
N ALA A 461 -0.84 4.81 -15.80
CA ALA A 461 -0.67 6.16 -15.26
C ALA A 461 0.80 6.61 -15.28
N ALA A 462 1.06 7.90 -15.04
CA ALA A 462 2.44 8.40 -15.01
C ALA A 462 3.21 7.71 -13.90
N ALA A 463 4.28 7.02 -14.26
CA ALA A 463 5.09 6.23 -13.35
C ALA A 463 6.29 6.99 -12.81
N CYS A 464 6.42 8.29 -13.08
CA CYS A 464 7.55 9.09 -12.64
C CYS A 464 7.10 10.26 -11.78
N ILE A 465 7.86 10.49 -10.72
CA ILE A 465 7.74 11.66 -9.87
C ILE A 465 9.08 12.37 -9.69
N ARG A 466 9.01 13.66 -9.40
CA ARG A 466 10.12 14.47 -8.90
C ARG A 466 9.65 15.18 -7.62
N PRO A 467 9.90 14.60 -6.44
CA PRO A 467 9.57 15.22 -5.17
C PRO A 467 10.41 16.48 -4.97
N GLY A 468 9.75 17.64 -4.85
CA GLY A 468 10.40 18.94 -4.72
C GLY A 468 11.43 19.20 -5.84
N ALA A 469 12.65 19.63 -5.46
CA ALA A 469 13.76 19.86 -6.39
C ALA A 469 14.71 18.65 -6.55
N GLY A 470 14.28 17.46 -6.10
CA GLY A 470 15.10 16.25 -6.03
C GLY A 470 15.31 15.51 -7.35
N ALA A 471 15.92 14.33 -7.27
CA ALA A 471 16.03 13.41 -8.40
C ALA A 471 14.65 12.83 -8.75
N ALA A 472 14.48 12.44 -10.02
CA ALA A 472 13.26 11.75 -10.42
C ALA A 472 13.29 10.28 -9.98
N HIS A 473 12.18 9.82 -9.41
CA HIS A 473 11.93 8.43 -9.05
C HIS A 473 10.87 7.88 -9.98
N CYS A 474 11.06 6.66 -10.46
CA CYS A 474 10.14 6.09 -11.42
C CYS A 474 9.91 4.60 -11.21
N GLY A 475 8.66 4.18 -11.37
CA GLY A 475 8.17 2.84 -11.15
C GLY A 475 6.64 2.81 -11.18
N THR A 476 6.05 1.66 -11.48
CA THR A 476 4.59 1.46 -11.43
C THR A 476 4.03 1.69 -10.02
N SER A 477 4.87 1.59 -8.99
CA SER A 477 4.59 1.99 -7.59
C SER A 477 4.16 3.45 -7.45
N TYR A 478 4.61 4.36 -8.32
CA TYR A 478 4.20 5.78 -8.33
C TYR A 478 3.00 6.06 -9.25
N ALA A 479 2.73 5.19 -10.23
CA ALA A 479 1.52 5.25 -11.04
C ALA A 479 0.27 4.82 -10.23
N THR A 480 0.44 3.81 -9.39
CA THR A 480 -0.61 3.22 -8.54
C THR A 480 -1.34 4.25 -7.66
N PRO A 481 -0.67 5.11 -6.87
CA PRO A 481 -1.35 6.10 -6.04
C PRO A 481 -2.12 7.18 -6.82
N LEU A 482 -1.79 7.47 -8.08
CA LEU A 482 -2.61 8.36 -8.93
C LEU A 482 -3.98 7.73 -9.24
N VAL A 483 -3.98 6.43 -9.56
CA VAL A 483 -5.21 5.67 -9.79
C VAL A 483 -5.97 5.51 -8.47
N THR A 484 -5.30 5.19 -7.36
CA THR A 484 -5.90 5.14 -6.02
C THR A 484 -6.60 6.44 -5.66
N ALA A 485 -5.96 7.59 -5.85
CA ALA A 485 -6.55 8.91 -5.56
C ALA A 485 -7.80 9.18 -6.42
N THR A 486 -7.76 8.77 -7.69
CA THR A 486 -8.89 8.88 -8.62
C THR A 486 -10.05 8.02 -8.15
N VAL A 487 -9.80 6.74 -7.84
CA VAL A 487 -10.82 5.80 -7.35
C VAL A 487 -11.43 6.27 -6.03
N ALA A 488 -10.61 6.69 -5.06
CA ALA A 488 -11.10 7.23 -3.80
C ALA A 488 -12.02 8.45 -4.02
N THR A 489 -11.68 9.32 -4.95
CA THR A 489 -12.51 10.49 -5.29
C THR A 489 -13.79 10.09 -6.04
N MET A 490 -13.74 9.08 -6.93
CA MET A 490 -14.93 8.53 -7.58
C MET A 490 -15.90 7.93 -6.55
N LEU A 491 -15.40 7.18 -5.57
CA LEU A 491 -16.19 6.60 -4.48
C LEU A 491 -16.73 7.66 -3.53
N SER A 492 -15.97 8.73 -3.29
CA SER A 492 -16.43 9.89 -2.54
C SER A 492 -17.63 10.58 -3.22
N ILE A 493 -17.59 10.65 -4.56
CA ILE A 493 -18.68 11.18 -5.40
C ILE A 493 -19.88 10.23 -5.40
N ASN A 494 -19.66 8.94 -5.67
CA ASN A 494 -20.68 7.90 -5.69
C ASN A 494 -20.24 6.66 -4.88
N PRO A 495 -20.61 6.58 -3.59
CA PRO A 495 -20.16 5.50 -2.71
C PRO A 495 -20.80 4.14 -3.00
N ALA A 496 -21.83 4.11 -3.85
CA ALA A 496 -22.53 2.90 -4.28
C ALA A 496 -21.86 2.20 -5.47
N LEU A 497 -20.78 2.77 -6.03
CA LEU A 497 -20.05 2.11 -7.11
C LEU A 497 -19.43 0.80 -6.60
N THR A 498 -19.70 -0.28 -7.33
CA THR A 498 -19.01 -1.56 -7.13
C THR A 498 -17.61 -1.52 -7.76
N PRO A 499 -16.69 -2.40 -7.35
CA PRO A 499 -15.36 -2.52 -7.96
C PRO A 499 -15.39 -2.69 -9.49
N GLU A 500 -16.28 -3.53 -10.01
CA GLU A 500 -16.51 -3.69 -11.46
C GLU A 500 -16.95 -2.37 -12.12
N GLN A 501 -17.87 -1.63 -11.48
CA GLN A 501 -18.31 -0.33 -12.01
C GLN A 501 -17.18 0.70 -11.97
N VAL A 502 -16.34 0.71 -10.93
CA VAL A 502 -15.15 1.57 -10.87
C VAL A 502 -14.21 1.25 -12.04
N ARG A 503 -13.88 -0.04 -12.26
CA ARG A 503 -13.06 -0.48 -13.40
C ARG A 503 -13.63 0.03 -14.70
N MET A 504 -14.92 -0.24 -14.94
CA MET A 504 -15.61 0.13 -16.16
C MET A 504 -15.61 1.66 -16.39
N LEU A 505 -15.86 2.47 -15.35
CA LEU A 505 -15.85 3.94 -15.48
C LEU A 505 -14.44 4.48 -15.76
N LEU A 506 -13.40 3.95 -15.10
CA LEU A 506 -12.01 4.28 -15.39
C LEU A 506 -11.67 3.98 -16.85
N ARG A 507 -12.01 2.78 -17.31
CA ARG A 507 -11.78 2.34 -18.68
C ARG A 507 -12.55 3.15 -19.73
N ARG A 508 -13.82 3.47 -19.47
CA ARG A 508 -14.64 4.37 -20.31
C ARG A 508 -14.10 5.79 -20.37
N SER A 509 -13.46 6.24 -19.30
CA SER A 509 -12.86 7.57 -19.25
C SER A 509 -11.50 7.65 -19.91
N ALA A 510 -10.83 6.51 -20.11
CA ALA A 510 -9.43 6.46 -20.44
C ALA A 510 -9.09 7.18 -21.75
N LEU A 511 -7.97 7.91 -21.72
CA LEU A 511 -7.26 8.33 -22.92
C LEU A 511 -6.53 7.12 -23.52
N THR A 512 -5.97 7.27 -24.71
CA THR A 512 -5.24 6.18 -25.36
C THR A 512 -3.72 6.37 -25.25
N LEU A 513 -2.99 5.25 -25.30
CA LEU A 513 -1.54 5.24 -25.49
C LEU A 513 -1.13 4.12 -26.44
N GLY A 514 0.07 4.25 -27.02
CA GLY A 514 0.64 3.21 -27.88
C GLY A 514 0.16 3.27 -29.33
N ALA A 515 0.59 2.29 -30.11
CA ALA A 515 0.16 2.12 -31.49
C ALA A 515 -1.30 1.63 -31.56
N GLU A 516 -1.88 1.64 -32.75
CA GLU A 516 -3.15 0.96 -32.99
C GLU A 516 -2.87 -0.54 -32.98
N GLN A 517 -3.53 -1.28 -32.09
CA GLN A 517 -3.45 -2.74 -32.02
C GLN A 517 -4.79 -3.28 -32.51
N ASP A 518 -4.76 -4.08 -33.57
CA ASP A 518 -5.91 -4.91 -33.93
C ASP A 518 -6.06 -6.02 -32.88
N PHE A 519 -7.30 -6.43 -32.59
CA PHE A 519 -7.64 -7.47 -31.61
C PHE A 519 -7.03 -8.87 -31.87
N GLU A 520 -6.14 -9.03 -32.87
CA GLU A 520 -5.74 -10.31 -33.46
C GLU A 520 -4.30 -10.78 -33.16
N ALA A 521 -3.65 -10.38 -32.07
CA ALA A 521 -2.36 -10.98 -31.71
C ALA A 521 -2.28 -11.35 -30.22
N MET A 522 -2.37 -12.65 -29.92
CA MET A 522 -2.06 -13.23 -28.60
C MET A 522 -0.58 -13.07 -28.19
N ASP A 523 0.25 -12.58 -29.12
CA ASP A 523 1.68 -12.32 -29.06
C ASP A 523 2.02 -10.82 -29.11
N ALA A 524 1.02 -9.92 -29.08
CA ALA A 524 1.24 -8.48 -29.04
C ALA A 524 1.73 -8.00 -27.67
N GLU A 525 2.68 -7.05 -27.67
CA GLU A 525 3.10 -6.26 -26.51
C GLU A 525 1.98 -5.29 -26.06
N ASP A 526 0.77 -5.79 -25.81
CA ASP A 526 -0.37 -5.01 -25.32
C ASP A 526 0.00 -4.33 -24.02
N LEU A 527 0.07 -3.00 -24.00
CA LEU A 527 0.54 -2.27 -22.82
C LEU A 527 -0.47 -2.36 -21.67
N THR A 528 -1.75 -2.55 -22.02
CA THR A 528 -2.90 -2.79 -21.15
C THR A 528 -3.92 -3.64 -21.89
N ALA A 529 -4.95 -4.12 -21.19
CA ALA A 529 -6.18 -4.61 -21.83
C ALA A 529 -6.66 -3.62 -22.92
N PRO A 530 -6.95 -4.09 -24.14
CA PRO A 530 -7.35 -3.23 -25.25
C PRO A 530 -8.69 -2.56 -24.97
N ILE A 531 -8.87 -1.33 -25.47
CA ILE A 531 -10.16 -0.62 -25.34
C ILE A 531 -11.24 -1.33 -26.15
N LEU A 532 -12.33 -1.69 -25.46
CA LEU A 532 -13.45 -2.46 -25.99
C LEU A 532 -14.58 -1.55 -26.48
N PRO A 533 -15.44 -2.01 -27.42
CA PRO A 533 -16.62 -1.25 -27.85
C PRO A 533 -17.56 -0.86 -26.69
N SER A 534 -17.71 -1.73 -25.68
CA SER A 534 -18.51 -1.47 -24.47
C SER A 534 -18.00 -0.29 -23.65
N GLU A 535 -16.73 0.08 -23.84
CA GLU A 535 -16.04 1.22 -23.20
C GLU A 535 -16.14 2.50 -24.03
N ARG A 536 -16.72 2.41 -25.24
CA ARG A 536 -16.99 3.53 -26.17
C ARG A 536 -18.45 3.55 -26.63
N GLY A 537 -19.37 3.21 -25.72
CA GLY A 537 -20.81 3.30 -25.96
C GLY A 537 -21.33 2.39 -27.07
N GLY A 538 -20.64 1.28 -27.35
CA GLY A 538 -20.99 0.31 -28.40
C GLY A 538 -20.58 0.72 -29.81
N GLN A 539 -19.78 1.78 -29.97
CA GLN A 539 -19.32 2.25 -31.28
C GLN A 539 -18.22 1.35 -31.84
N LEU A 540 -18.57 0.47 -32.79
CA LEU A 540 -17.66 -0.52 -33.38
C LEU A 540 -16.52 0.05 -34.23
N ASN A 541 -16.61 1.32 -34.66
CA ASN A 541 -15.60 1.98 -35.48
C ASN A 541 -14.91 3.12 -34.73
N HIS A 542 -14.92 3.10 -33.39
CA HIS A 542 -14.27 4.16 -32.61
C HIS A 542 -12.74 4.08 -32.80
N PRO A 543 -12.04 5.20 -33.04
CA PRO A 543 -10.57 5.21 -33.28
C PRO A 543 -9.71 4.78 -32.08
N ASP A 544 -10.35 4.51 -30.94
CA ASP A 544 -9.69 4.11 -29.71
C ASP A 544 -9.70 2.59 -29.54
N LEU A 545 -10.57 1.88 -30.26
CA LEU A 545 -10.70 0.43 -30.08
C LEU A 545 -9.38 -0.27 -30.35
N GLY A 546 -9.09 -1.28 -29.54
CA GLY A 546 -7.84 -2.03 -29.62
C GLY A 546 -6.63 -1.30 -28.99
N ARG A 547 -6.68 0.02 -28.77
CA ARG A 547 -5.57 0.74 -28.13
C ARG A 547 -5.51 0.47 -26.63
N SER A 548 -4.33 0.67 -26.05
CA SER A 548 -4.13 0.63 -24.60
C SER A 548 -4.74 1.85 -23.90
N ALA A 549 -5.13 1.68 -22.64
CA ALA A 549 -5.79 2.72 -21.84
C ALA A 549 -4.82 3.47 -20.93
N ARG A 550 -4.98 4.80 -20.94
CA ARG A 550 -4.26 5.75 -20.11
C ARG A 550 -5.24 6.47 -19.19
N LEU A 551 -4.85 6.69 -17.94
CA LEU A 551 -5.63 7.42 -16.95
C LEU A 551 -6.06 8.82 -17.46
N ASP A 552 -7.36 9.10 -17.36
CA ASP A 552 -7.95 10.44 -17.46
C ASP A 552 -8.67 10.73 -16.15
N MET A 553 -7.99 11.40 -15.23
CA MET A 553 -8.57 11.68 -13.91
C MET A 553 -9.83 12.54 -14.03
N GLN A 554 -9.84 13.53 -14.94
CA GLN A 554 -10.98 14.47 -15.06
C GLN A 554 -12.22 13.75 -15.57
N ARG A 555 -12.08 12.96 -16.64
CA ARG A 555 -13.20 12.25 -17.23
C ARG A 555 -13.70 11.13 -16.32
N ALA A 556 -12.83 10.50 -15.53
CA ALA A 556 -13.23 9.51 -14.52
C ALA A 556 -14.16 10.13 -13.47
N LEU A 557 -13.81 11.31 -12.92
CA LEU A 557 -14.67 12.02 -11.97
C LEU A 557 -16.00 12.44 -12.60
N ASP A 558 -15.99 12.89 -13.85
CA ASP A 558 -17.20 13.27 -14.55
C ASP A 558 -18.15 12.08 -14.78
N LEU A 559 -17.63 10.92 -15.17
CA LEU A 559 -18.42 9.71 -15.28
C LEU A 559 -18.92 9.20 -13.92
N ALA A 560 -18.17 9.39 -12.83
CA ALA A 560 -18.65 9.09 -11.48
C ALA A 560 -19.84 9.97 -11.09
N VAL A 561 -19.84 11.27 -11.43
CA VAL A 561 -21.01 12.15 -11.22
C VAL A 561 -22.22 11.65 -12.02
N GLN A 562 -22.04 11.39 -13.32
CA GLN A 562 -23.11 10.91 -14.20
C GLN A 562 -23.68 9.55 -13.76
N SER A 563 -22.86 8.69 -13.15
CA SER A 563 -23.30 7.39 -12.64
C SER A 563 -24.38 7.51 -11.57
N ARG A 564 -24.44 8.63 -10.83
CA ARG A 564 -25.47 8.86 -9.80
C ARG A 564 -26.86 9.10 -10.37
N GLU A 565 -26.92 9.69 -11.56
CA GLU A 565 -28.18 10.01 -12.22
C GLU A 565 -28.81 8.76 -12.87
N ARG A 566 -27.98 7.80 -13.27
CA ARG A 566 -28.42 6.55 -13.95
C ARG A 566 -28.94 5.46 -13.01
N VAL A 567 -28.81 5.64 -11.70
CA VAL A 567 -29.30 4.69 -10.67
C VAL A 567 -30.71 5.09 -10.17
N ARG A 568 -31.31 6.16 -10.70
CA ARG A 568 -32.68 6.58 -10.37
C ARG A 568 -33.72 6.11 -11.37
#